data_AF-A0A8J8C047-F1
#
_entry.id   AF-A0A8J8C047-F1
#
_cell.length_a   1.000
_cell.length_b   1.000
_cell.length_c   1.000
_cell.angle_alpha   90.00
_cell.angle_beta   90.00
_cell.angle_gamma   90.00
#
_symmetry.space_group_name_H-M   'P 1'
#
loop_
_entity.id
_entity.type
_entity.pdbx_description
1 polymer ?
#
loop_
_entity_poly.entity_id
_entity_poly.type
_entity_poly.pdbx_seq_one_letter_code
_entity_poly.pdbx_strand_id
1 'polypeptide(L)'
;MRKKVKFLTESGKKRMLSQYGIIYDKTTRNVLRVHNRNESWGHFLTKAVLYKLFRDKGYDVLMEAETVDGVIDVFVLDLELAIEVVSNPCPRIASRKRSTYKEFTEMVIVTVPEIDTSEFCQKIKDQVRIWL
;
A
#
# COMPACT_ATOMS: atom_id res chain seq x y z
N MET A 1 7.29 10.14 15.59
CA MET A 1 6.63 9.82 14.30
C MET A 1 6.71 10.87 13.19
N ARG A 2 6.40 12.18 13.38
CA ARG A 2 6.30 13.20 12.29
C ARG A 2 7.51 13.35 11.34
N LYS A 3 8.67 12.73 11.64
CA LYS A 3 9.89 12.80 10.80
C LYS A 3 10.11 11.60 9.85
N LYS A 4 9.50 10.42 10.09
CA LYS A 4 9.78 9.20 9.29
C LYS A 4 8.91 9.07 8.04
N VAL A 5 7.66 9.52 8.12
CA VAL A 5 6.69 9.45 7.03
C VAL A 5 6.19 10.86 6.72
N LYS A 6 6.17 11.22 5.44
CA LYS A 6 5.61 12.48 4.98
C LYS A 6 4.12 12.28 4.74
N PHE A 7 3.29 13.02 5.48
CA PHE A 7 1.87 13.11 5.12
C PHE A 7 1.72 13.89 3.82
N LEU A 8 0.97 13.33 2.88
CA LEU A 8 0.72 13.97 1.59
C LEU A 8 0.02 15.33 1.78
N THR A 9 0.55 16.34 1.09
CA THR A 9 -0.13 17.61 0.81
C THR A 9 -1.25 17.39 -0.21
N GLU A 10 -2.15 18.35 -0.42
CA GLU A 10 -3.19 18.23 -1.46
C GLU A 10 -2.61 18.01 -2.86
N SER A 11 -1.48 18.65 -3.18
CA SER A 11 -0.74 18.39 -4.42
C SER A 11 -0.12 16.99 -4.46
N GLY A 12 0.41 16.50 -3.33
CA GLY A 12 0.89 15.13 -3.17
C GLY A 12 -0.23 14.10 -3.35
N LYS A 13 -1.43 14.37 -2.80
CA LYS A 13 -2.63 13.54 -3.01
C LYS A 13 -3.02 13.49 -4.49
N LYS A 14 -3.07 14.63 -5.19
CA LYS A 14 -3.38 14.65 -6.64
C LYS A 14 -2.34 13.90 -7.47
N ARG A 15 -1.05 14.04 -7.15
CA ARG A 15 0.05 13.30 -7.80
C ARG A 15 -0.04 11.80 -7.53
N MET A 16 -0.28 11.39 -6.29
CA MET A 16 -0.40 9.97 -5.95
C MET A 16 -1.70 9.36 -6.47
N LEU A 17 -2.77 10.15 -6.59
CA LEU A 17 -3.99 9.75 -7.28
C LEU A 17 -3.74 9.51 -8.77
N SER A 18 -3.02 10.41 -9.46
CA SER A 18 -2.73 10.24 -10.89
C SER A 18 -1.75 9.10 -11.17
N GLN A 19 -0.79 8.86 -10.26
CA GLN A 19 0.24 7.84 -10.44
C GLN A 19 -0.16 6.46 -9.91
N TYR A 20 -0.84 6.40 -8.77
CA TYR A 20 -1.11 5.17 -7.99
C TYR A 20 -2.58 4.97 -7.65
N GLY A 21 -3.45 5.91 -8.03
CA GLY A 21 -4.88 5.84 -7.80
C GLY A 21 -5.31 6.02 -6.34
N ILE A 22 -4.47 6.57 -5.46
CA ILE A 22 -4.70 6.65 -4.01
C ILE A 22 -5.22 8.01 -3.56
N ILE A 23 -6.33 8.02 -2.82
CA ILE A 23 -6.85 9.18 -2.08
C ILE A 23 -6.84 8.83 -0.59
N TYR A 24 -5.90 9.40 0.17
CA TYR A 24 -5.94 9.36 1.62
C TYR A 24 -6.75 10.56 2.15
N ASP A 25 -7.88 10.27 2.78
CA ASP A 25 -8.68 11.27 3.49
C ASP A 25 -8.38 11.17 5.00
N LYS A 26 -7.77 12.24 5.54
CA LYS A 26 -7.44 12.35 6.97
C LYS A 26 -8.68 12.41 7.87
N THR A 27 -9.81 12.86 7.34
CA THR A 27 -11.05 13.06 8.08
C THR A 27 -11.77 11.72 8.25
N THR A 28 -11.91 10.96 7.15
CA THR A 28 -12.53 9.63 7.18
C THR A 28 -11.54 8.52 7.52
N ARG A 29 -10.23 8.84 7.55
CA ARG A 29 -9.11 7.88 7.64
C ARG A 29 -9.18 6.78 6.58
N ASN A 30 -9.91 7.02 5.49
CA ASN A 30 -10.10 6.07 4.41
C ASN A 30 -9.07 6.31 3.30
N VAL A 31 -8.71 5.22 2.64
CA VAL A 31 -7.97 5.25 1.39
C VAL A 31 -8.89 4.79 0.26
N LEU A 32 -9.31 5.70 -0.63
CA LEU A 32 -9.92 5.30 -1.90
C LEU A 32 -8.79 4.98 -2.87
N ARG A 33 -8.67 3.70 -3.26
CA ARG A 33 -7.68 3.26 -4.24
C ARG A 33 -8.36 2.79 -5.52
N VAL A 34 -8.07 3.44 -6.64
CA VAL A 34 -8.37 2.93 -7.97
C VAL A 34 -7.12 2.19 -8.46
N HIS A 35 -7.26 0.95 -8.90
CA HIS A 35 -6.13 0.18 -9.42
C HIS A 35 -5.46 0.93 -10.58
N ASN A 36 -4.21 1.37 -10.42
CA ASN A 36 -3.45 1.94 -11.53
C ASN A 36 -3.06 0.79 -12.48
N ARG A 37 -3.14 0.96 -13.80
CA ARG A 37 -2.91 -0.15 -14.75
C ARG A 37 -1.46 -0.71 -14.74
N ASN A 38 -0.58 -0.16 -13.90
CA ASN A 38 0.84 -0.50 -13.80
C ASN A 38 1.16 -1.44 -12.62
N GLU A 39 0.24 -1.63 -11.67
CA GLU A 39 0.37 -2.63 -10.61
C GLU A 39 -0.35 -3.93 -11.01
N SER A 40 0.07 -5.07 -10.47
CA SER A 40 -0.70 -6.31 -10.61
C SER A 40 -1.88 -6.34 -9.63
N TRP A 41 -2.98 -6.96 -10.02
CA TRP A 41 -4.14 -7.08 -9.13
C TRP A 41 -3.83 -7.82 -7.85
N GLY A 42 -2.98 -8.85 -7.89
CA GLY A 42 -2.55 -9.56 -6.68
C GLY A 42 -1.82 -8.64 -5.69
N HIS A 43 -0.92 -7.78 -6.18
CA HIS A 43 -0.22 -6.79 -5.35
C HIS A 43 -1.20 -5.77 -4.76
N PHE A 44 -2.10 -5.25 -5.59
CA PHE A 44 -3.15 -4.32 -5.19
C PHE A 44 -4.05 -4.90 -4.09
N LEU A 45 -4.59 -6.10 -4.31
CA LEU A 45 -5.51 -6.76 -3.40
C LEU A 45 -4.84 -7.12 -2.08
N THR A 46 -3.59 -7.58 -2.13
CA THR A 46 -2.82 -7.89 -0.91
C THR A 46 -2.67 -6.65 -0.03
N LYS A 47 -2.31 -5.49 -0.61
CA LYS A 47 -2.25 -4.21 0.11
C LYS A 47 -3.61 -3.83 0.72
N ALA A 48 -4.68 -3.96 -0.07
CA ALA A 48 -6.04 -3.62 0.37
C ALA A 48 -6.51 -4.50 1.54
N VAL A 49 -6.23 -5.81 1.50
CA VAL A 49 -6.56 -6.75 2.58
C VAL A 49 -5.76 -6.42 3.85
N LEU A 50 -4.45 -6.18 3.73
CA LEU A 50 -3.61 -5.78 4.86
C LEU A 50 -4.14 -4.48 5.49
N TYR A 51 -4.44 -3.47 4.68
CA TYR A 51 -5.04 -2.23 5.13
C TYR A 51 -6.33 -2.49 5.91
N LYS A 52 -7.29 -3.23 5.34
CA LYS A 52 -8.57 -3.53 6.00
C LYS A 52 -8.36 -4.28 7.33
N LEU A 53 -7.48 -5.28 7.35
CA LEU A 53 -7.20 -6.09 8.53
C LEU A 53 -6.67 -5.27 9.71
N PHE A 54 -5.73 -4.35 9.48
CA PHE A 54 -5.21 -3.49 10.53
C PHE A 54 -6.21 -2.39 10.93
N ARG A 55 -6.95 -1.82 9.97
CA ARG A 55 -8.02 -0.84 10.27
C ARG A 55 -9.13 -1.43 11.12
N ASP A 56 -9.54 -2.67 10.86
CA ASP A 56 -10.57 -3.38 11.63
C ASP A 56 -10.14 -3.66 13.08
N LYS A 57 -8.83 -3.71 13.31
CA LYS A 57 -8.23 -3.81 14.65
C LYS A 57 -8.06 -2.44 15.33
N GLY A 58 -8.48 -1.35 14.68
CA GLY A 58 -8.43 0.01 15.23
C GLY A 58 -7.13 0.76 15.00
N TYR A 59 -6.21 0.24 14.20
CA TYR A 59 -4.93 0.91 13.92
C TYR A 59 -5.08 2.02 12.88
N ASP A 60 -4.19 3.01 12.94
CA ASP A 60 -3.98 3.98 11.88
C ASP A 60 -3.00 3.44 10.85
N VAL A 61 -3.45 3.36 9.60
CA VAL A 61 -2.73 2.68 8.52
C VAL A 61 -2.65 3.59 7.30
N LEU A 62 -1.47 3.67 6.70
CA LEU A 62 -1.25 4.32 5.42
C LEU A 62 -0.96 3.27 4.36
N MET A 63 -1.49 3.47 3.15
CA MET A 63 -1.04 2.77 1.95
C MET A 63 -0.14 3.69 1.13
N GLU A 64 0.90 3.15 0.51
CA GLU A 64 1.92 3.90 -0.24
C GLU A 64 2.47 5.09 0.56
N ALA A 65 2.96 4.82 1.77
CA ALA A 65 3.50 5.84 2.66
C ALA A 65 4.82 6.40 2.09
N GLU A 66 4.80 7.68 1.68
CA GLU A 66 5.98 8.38 1.17
C GLU A 66 6.97 8.68 2.31
N THR A 67 8.22 8.27 2.09
CA THR A 67 9.37 8.50 2.99
C THR A 67 10.43 9.32 2.24
N VAL A 68 11.59 9.53 2.85
CA VAL A 68 12.73 10.14 2.15
C VAL A 68 13.46 9.15 1.23
N ASP A 69 13.37 7.85 1.54
CA ASP A 69 14.10 6.78 0.85
C ASP A 69 13.23 5.99 -0.16
N GLY A 70 11.93 6.24 -0.19
CA GLY A 70 11.01 5.59 -1.10
C GLY A 70 9.55 5.63 -0.66
N VAL A 71 8.76 4.71 -1.20
CA VAL A 71 7.34 4.53 -0.87
C VAL A 71 7.16 3.14 -0.25
N ILE A 72 6.57 3.09 0.93
CA ILE A 72 6.25 1.84 1.64
C ILE A 72 4.83 1.44 1.29
N ASP A 73 4.66 0.20 0.85
CA ASP A 73 3.37 -0.33 0.40
C ASP A 73 2.25 -0.19 1.46
N VAL A 74 2.50 -0.62 2.70
CA VAL A 74 1.58 -0.45 3.84
C VAL A 74 2.37 -0.08 5.10
N PHE A 75 1.94 0.96 5.81
CA PHE A 75 2.58 1.40 7.05
C PHE A 75 1.56 1.51 8.18
N VAL A 76 1.78 0.79 9.28
CA VAL A 76 0.93 0.82 10.49
C VAL A 76 1.57 1.75 11.51
N LEU A 77 0.93 2.89 11.73
CA LEU A 77 1.49 4.03 12.44
C LEU A 77 1.76 3.70 13.91
N ASP A 78 0.77 3.13 14.58
CA ASP A 78 0.82 2.86 16.03
C ASP A 78 1.90 1.83 16.39
N LEU A 79 2.24 0.95 15.46
CA LEU A 79 3.23 -0.12 15.63
C LEU A 79 4.61 0.27 15.08
N GLU A 80 4.73 1.41 14.41
CA GLU A 80 5.88 1.76 13.56
C GLU A 80 6.30 0.62 12.61
N LEU A 81 5.32 -0.12 12.09
CA LEU A 81 5.52 -1.32 11.29
C LEU A 81 5.42 -1.00 9.80
N ALA A 82 6.50 -1.23 9.07
CA ALA A 82 6.55 -1.15 7.61
C ALA A 82 6.28 -2.53 6.98
N ILE A 83 5.39 -2.58 6.00
CA ILE A 83 5.05 -3.80 5.27
C ILE A 83 5.25 -3.56 3.78
N GLU A 84 6.04 -4.43 3.17
CA GLU A 84 6.36 -4.41 1.74
C GLU A 84 5.77 -5.65 1.08
N VAL A 85 4.96 -5.45 0.04
CA VAL A 85 4.33 -6.52 -0.72
C VAL A 85 5.19 -6.81 -1.95
N VAL A 86 5.62 -8.06 -2.11
CA VAL A 86 6.52 -8.47 -3.19
C VAL A 86 5.94 -9.64 -3.97
N SER A 87 5.95 -9.55 -5.29
CA SER A 87 5.45 -10.64 -6.15
C SER A 87 6.40 -11.83 -6.22
N ASN A 88 7.72 -11.57 -6.21
CA ASN A 88 8.76 -12.58 -6.22
C ASN A 88 9.71 -12.34 -5.04
N PRO A 89 9.39 -12.85 -3.84
CA PRO A 89 10.28 -12.73 -2.69
C PRO A 89 11.59 -13.44 -2.98
N CYS A 90 12.70 -12.73 -2.80
CA CYS A 90 14.00 -13.38 -2.69
C CYS A 90 14.82 -12.70 -1.59
N PRO A 91 15.80 -13.40 -1.00
CA PRO A 91 16.61 -12.85 0.09
C PRO A 91 17.24 -11.50 -0.28
N ARG A 92 17.68 -11.35 -1.54
CA ARG A 92 18.26 -10.09 -2.04
C ARG A 92 17.26 -8.93 -2.00
N ILE A 93 16.01 -9.14 -2.42
CA ILE A 93 14.97 -8.11 -2.40
C ILE A 93 14.60 -7.76 -0.96
N ALA A 94 14.41 -8.77 -0.11
CA ALA A 94 14.09 -8.57 1.30
C ALA A 94 15.20 -7.79 2.03
N SER A 95 16.47 -8.18 1.84
CA SER A 95 17.61 -7.46 2.43
C SER A 95 17.74 -6.04 1.89
N ARG A 96 17.52 -5.82 0.58
CA ARG A 96 17.53 -4.47 0.00
C ARG A 96 16.46 -3.60 0.65
N LYS A 97 15.21 -4.06 0.74
CA LYS A 97 14.10 -3.31 1.34
C LYS A 97 14.34 -3.01 2.83
N ARG A 98 14.79 -4.00 3.60
CA ARG A 98 15.18 -3.79 5.01
C ARG A 98 16.30 -2.76 5.16
N SER A 99 17.28 -2.76 4.24
CA SER A 99 18.35 -1.76 4.23
C SER A 99 17.86 -0.37 3.83
N THR A 100 16.92 -0.28 2.89
CA THR A 100 16.32 0.99 2.46
C THR A 100 15.55 1.65 3.60
N TYR A 101 14.86 0.86 4.41
CA TYR A 101 13.92 1.34 5.44
C TYR A 101 14.39 0.98 6.85
N LYS A 102 15.71 1.05 7.08
CA LYS A 102 16.37 0.66 8.34
C LYS A 102 15.97 1.51 9.55
N GLU A 103 15.36 2.66 9.31
CA GLU A 103 14.86 3.60 10.32
C GLU A 103 13.52 3.18 10.94
N PHE A 104 12.85 2.19 10.37
CA PHE A 104 11.64 1.59 10.91
C PHE A 104 11.99 0.43 11.85
N THR A 105 11.27 0.34 12.97
CA THR A 105 11.54 -0.64 14.04
C THR A 105 11.35 -2.06 13.52
N GLU A 106 10.28 -2.28 12.75
CA GLU A 106 9.99 -3.57 12.14
C GLU A 106 9.66 -3.41 10.67
N MET A 107 10.20 -4.33 9.86
CA MET A 107 9.84 -4.49 8.46
C MET A 107 9.44 -5.94 8.19
N VAL A 108 8.23 -6.10 7.65
CA VAL A 108 7.68 -7.37 7.19
C VAL A 108 7.62 -7.38 5.67
N ILE A 109 8.09 -8.47 5.08
CA ILE A 109 7.96 -8.73 3.64
C ILE A 109 6.80 -9.70 3.46
N VAL A 110 5.74 -9.27 2.79
CA VAL A 110 4.58 -10.09 2.47
C VAL A 110 4.64 -10.47 1.00
N THR A 111 4.38 -11.72 0.70
CA THR A 111 4.41 -12.25 -0.65
C THR A 111 3.03 -12.12 -1.27
N VAL A 112 2.96 -11.65 -2.52
CA VAL A 112 1.71 -11.78 -3.28
C VAL A 112 1.42 -13.27 -3.42
N PRO A 113 0.26 -13.75 -2.94
CA PRO A 113 -0.05 -15.16 -3.04
C PRO A 113 -0.25 -15.53 -4.51
N GLU A 114 0.24 -16.70 -4.92
CA GLU A 114 -0.04 -17.29 -6.23
C GLU A 114 -1.50 -17.75 -6.25
N ILE A 115 -2.39 -16.80 -6.51
CA ILE A 115 -3.82 -17.06 -6.69
C ILE A 115 -4.13 -16.66 -8.12
N ASP A 116 -4.83 -17.53 -8.85
CA ASP A 116 -5.45 -17.15 -10.11
C ASP A 116 -6.55 -16.13 -9.82
N THR A 117 -6.12 -14.87 -9.75
CA THR A 117 -6.99 -13.74 -9.47
C THR A 117 -7.71 -13.27 -10.72
N SER A 118 -7.50 -13.90 -11.89
CA SER A 118 -8.03 -13.41 -13.16
C SER A 118 -9.56 -13.37 -13.17
N GLU A 119 -10.23 -14.44 -12.75
CA GLU A 119 -11.70 -14.50 -12.68
C GLU A 119 -12.27 -13.54 -11.61
N PHE A 120 -11.67 -13.54 -10.41
CA PHE A 120 -12.10 -12.66 -9.33
C PHE A 120 -11.94 -11.17 -9.69
N CYS A 121 -10.79 -10.81 -10.26
CA CYS A 121 -10.50 -9.44 -10.68
C CYS A 121 -11.35 -9.01 -11.87
N GLN A 122 -11.68 -9.94 -12.78
CA GLN A 122 -12.62 -9.66 -13.86
C GLN A 122 -14.01 -9.36 -13.30
N LYS A 123 -14.50 -10.16 -12.34
CA LYS A 123 -15.78 -9.89 -11.64
C LYS A 123 -15.79 -8.53 -10.95
N ILE A 124 -14.70 -8.15 -10.27
CA ILE A 124 -14.60 -6.82 -9.66
C ILE A 124 -14.60 -5.71 -10.73
N LYS A 125 -13.85 -5.84 -11.83
CA LYS A 125 -13.85 -4.87 -12.93
C LYS A 125 -15.25 -4.69 -13.54
N ASP A 126 -15.99 -5.78 -13.70
CA ASP A 126 -17.30 -5.76 -14.33
C ASP A 126 -18.36 -5.12 -13.41
N GLN A 127 -18.24 -5.31 -12.09
CA GLN A 127 -19.10 -4.69 -11.08
C GLN A 127 -18.75 -3.22 -10.82
N VAL A 128 -17.46 -2.90 -10.86
CA VAL A 128 -16.94 -1.54 -10.63
C VAL A 128 -16.79 -0.85 -11.99
N ARG A 129 -17.93 -0.56 -12.64
CA ARG A 129 -17.97 0.37 -13.78
C ARG A 129 -17.57 1.77 -13.32
N ILE A 130 -16.27 2.03 -13.25
CA ILE A 130 -15.74 3.39 -13.14
C ILE A 130 -15.99 4.05 -14.49
N TRP A 131 -16.99 4.91 -14.55
CA TRP A 131 -17.09 5.91 -15.60
C TRP A 131 -15.89 6.85 -15.41
N LEU A 132 -14.89 6.70 -16.26
CA LEU A 132 -13.85 7.70 -16.47
C LEU A 132 -14.42 8.85 -17.30
#